data_AF-A0A5C9DHS5-F1
#
_entry.id   AF-A0A5C9DHS5-F1
#
_cell.length_a   1.000
_cell.length_b   1.000
_cell.length_c   1.000
_cell.angle_alpha   90.00
_cell.angle_beta   90.00
_cell.angle_gamma   90.00
#
_symmetry.space_group_name_H-M   'P 1'
#
loop_
_entity.id
_entity.type
_entity.pdbx_description
1 polymer ?
#
loop_
_entity_poly.entity_id
_entity_poly.type
_entity_poly.pdbx_seq_one_letter_code
_entity_poly.pdbx_strand_id
1 'polypeptide(L)'
;PAFISAMVASGGRPVDDLAAHGINIYSMGKIAEGSLAAVQDAGMEEAGGNPAIEPRRAWRYLNPLFKESVYAVIGFIVAASFIGPSYALLWLFITGFRNAIADLAATRGTKLSEWKLKGINFDNVAQSLFWTGFSVPILGFVKTGFDSLWPWAQDGILFNTIKFFFISFANGAYLATHNTIRGFEKEVVKANFFRSVIAWPFATIFAPLGNLVGIPSIVQAKIWSDFVAGFIEGSGKYVKILKLRRKSVMELLPLVVQPGGEARCMAILDLLYLFNEEPRTQSSLRSVFDPPALVKALLGKTALLENPVAFADLRRALYREGLGKELMDYVLLRYDEERASDLTDLVNEALPAARGWLGHMESRIEAKIARAARVTHKAKRRP
;
A
#
# COMPACT_ATOMS: atom_id res chain seq x y z
N PRO A 1 -19.48 2.47 -6.27
CA PRO A 1 -18.55 1.50 -5.65
C PRO A 1 -17.51 1.03 -6.68
N ALA A 2 -16.26 1.49 -6.56
CA ALA A 2 -15.19 1.37 -7.57
C ALA A 2 -14.97 -0.06 -8.09
N PHE A 3 -15.20 -1.06 -7.25
CA PHE A 3 -15.12 -2.47 -7.61
C PHE A 3 -16.13 -2.89 -8.69
N ILE A 4 -17.37 -2.39 -8.59
CA ILE A 4 -18.46 -2.75 -9.52
C ILE A 4 -18.23 -2.08 -10.88
N SER A 5 -17.76 -0.83 -10.90
CA SER A 5 -17.42 -0.15 -12.17
C SER A 5 -16.20 -0.78 -12.86
N ALA A 6 -15.21 -1.26 -12.11
CA ALA A 6 -14.05 -1.95 -12.68
C ALA A 6 -14.41 -3.33 -13.26
N MET A 7 -15.34 -4.05 -12.63
CA MET A 7 -15.85 -5.34 -13.12
C MET A 7 -16.65 -5.21 -14.42
N VAL A 8 -17.43 -4.13 -14.57
CA VAL A 8 -18.21 -3.87 -15.79
C VAL A 8 -17.28 -3.47 -16.95
N ALA A 9 -16.21 -2.71 -16.66
CA ALA A 9 -15.23 -2.31 -17.67
C ALA A 9 -14.29 -3.45 -18.12
N SER A 10 -14.10 -4.50 -17.30
CA SER A 10 -13.16 -5.60 -17.61
C SER A 10 -13.76 -6.72 -18.47
N GLY A 11 -15.04 -6.64 -18.86
CA GLY A 11 -15.69 -7.60 -19.75
C GLY A 11 -15.61 -9.05 -19.25
N GLY A 12 -15.68 -9.26 -17.94
CA GLY A 12 -15.65 -10.61 -17.34
C GLY A 12 -14.25 -11.19 -17.09
N ARG A 13 -13.17 -10.41 -17.24
CA ARG A 13 -11.82 -10.82 -16.80
C ARG A 13 -11.59 -10.48 -15.32
N PRO A 14 -10.84 -11.32 -14.57
CA PRO A 14 -10.55 -11.06 -13.16
C PRO A 14 -9.76 -9.76 -13.01
N VAL A 15 -10.29 -8.85 -12.20
CA VAL A 15 -9.66 -7.57 -11.85
C VAL A 15 -8.89 -7.78 -10.55
N ASP A 16 -7.61 -7.42 -10.52
CA ASP A 16 -6.76 -7.52 -9.33
C ASP A 16 -7.36 -6.64 -8.20
N ASP A 17 -7.78 -7.27 -7.09
CA ASP A 17 -8.40 -6.59 -5.92
C ASP A 17 -7.53 -5.44 -5.38
N LEU A 18 -6.22 -5.53 -5.58
CA LEU A 18 -5.23 -4.53 -5.19
C LEU A 18 -5.18 -3.30 -6.10
N ALA A 19 -5.86 -3.30 -7.25
CA ALA A 19 -6.01 -2.14 -8.12
C ALA A 19 -7.25 -1.30 -7.76
N ALA A 20 -8.23 -1.87 -7.05
CA ALA A 20 -9.49 -1.21 -6.73
C ALA A 20 -9.41 -0.25 -5.52
N HIS A 21 -8.29 -0.22 -4.80
CA HIS A 21 -8.08 0.70 -3.69
C HIS A 21 -7.36 1.96 -4.19
N GLY A 22 -7.99 2.58 -5.19
CA GLY A 22 -7.74 3.97 -5.52
C GLY A 22 -8.29 4.84 -4.39
N ILE A 23 -7.56 5.90 -4.11
CA ILE A 23 -8.00 7.13 -3.45
C ILE A 23 -9.50 7.34 -3.69
N ASN A 24 -10.28 7.74 -2.67
CA ASN A 24 -11.63 8.27 -2.88
C ASN A 24 -11.52 9.47 -3.83
N ILE A 25 -11.53 9.21 -5.13
CA ILE A 25 -11.70 10.22 -6.15
C ILE A 25 -13.17 10.58 -6.06
N TYR A 26 -13.44 11.69 -5.38
CA TYR A 26 -14.69 12.40 -5.58
C TYR A 26 -14.72 12.81 -7.05
N SER A 27 -15.37 12.00 -7.88
CA SER A 27 -15.71 12.41 -9.24
C SER A 27 -16.74 13.52 -9.11
N MET A 28 -16.29 14.77 -9.16
CA MET A 28 -17.14 15.96 -9.12
C MET A 28 -17.87 16.21 -10.46
N GLY A 29 -18.09 15.18 -11.30
CA GLY A 29 -18.45 15.42 -12.70
C GLY A 29 -19.29 14.36 -13.41
N LYS A 30 -19.88 13.37 -12.75
CA LYS A 30 -20.87 12.50 -13.42
C LYS A 30 -21.85 11.87 -12.45
N ILE A 31 -23.05 12.44 -12.38
CA ILE A 31 -24.23 11.76 -11.84
C ILE A 31 -24.54 10.64 -12.86
N ALA A 32 -24.47 9.39 -12.43
CA ALA A 32 -24.81 8.26 -13.28
C ALA A 32 -26.33 8.24 -13.52
N GLU A 33 -26.77 8.76 -14.67
CA GLU A 33 -28.15 8.69 -15.19
C GLU A 33 -28.65 7.26 -15.48
N GLY A 34 -27.89 6.22 -15.14
CA GLY A 34 -28.23 4.82 -15.42
C GLY A 34 -29.12 4.11 -14.40
N SER A 35 -29.45 4.73 -13.26
CA SER A 35 -30.23 4.06 -12.20
C SER A 35 -31.73 4.36 -12.22
N LEU A 36 -32.17 5.38 -12.96
CA LEU A 36 -33.59 5.76 -13.04
C LEU A 36 -34.34 5.04 -14.16
N ALA A 37 -33.66 4.62 -15.23
CA ALA A 37 -34.27 3.90 -16.35
C ALA A 37 -34.65 2.44 -16.00
N ALA A 38 -33.99 1.82 -15.02
CA ALA A 38 -34.28 0.44 -14.61
C ALA A 38 -35.45 0.30 -13.62
N VAL A 39 -36.00 1.42 -13.14
CA VAL A 39 -37.12 1.43 -12.16
C VAL A 39 -38.47 1.67 -12.85
N GLN A 40 -38.48 2.10 -14.11
CA GLN A 40 -39.73 2.37 -14.85
C GLN A 40 -40.27 1.17 -15.65
N ASP A 41 -39.50 0.07 -15.78
CA ASP A 41 -39.91 -1.11 -16.57
C ASP A 41 -40.40 -2.29 -15.72
N ALA A 42 -40.51 -2.10 -14.40
CA ALA A 42 -41.15 -3.05 -13.50
C ALA A 42 -42.59 -2.58 -13.24
N GLY A 43 -43.54 -3.21 -13.93
CA GLY A 43 -44.97 -2.97 -13.76
C GLY A 43 -45.39 -3.00 -12.29
N MET A 44 -46.33 -2.10 -11.96
CA MET A 44 -47.00 -2.05 -10.67
C MET A 44 -47.71 -3.38 -10.40
N GLU A 45 -47.15 -4.18 -9.50
CA GLU A 45 -47.94 -5.07 -8.65
C GLU A 45 -47.71 -4.66 -7.20
N GLU A 46 -48.76 -4.12 -6.59
CA GLU A 46 -48.85 -3.92 -5.16
C GLU A 46 -48.82 -5.29 -4.46
N ALA A 47 -47.71 -5.61 -3.81
CA ALA A 47 -47.64 -6.71 -2.86
C ALA A 47 -47.01 -6.20 -1.56
N GLY A 48 -47.87 -5.92 -0.58
CA GLY A 48 -47.49 -5.61 0.80
C GLY A 48 -46.78 -6.80 1.45
N GLY A 49 -45.46 -6.76 1.46
CA GLY A 49 -44.61 -7.70 2.18
C GLY A 49 -43.18 -7.20 2.11
N ASN A 50 -42.63 -6.76 3.23
CA ASN A 50 -41.24 -6.32 3.32
C ASN A 50 -40.35 -7.48 2.82
N PRO A 51 -39.69 -7.38 1.64
CA PRO A 51 -38.99 -8.52 1.08
C PRO A 51 -37.83 -8.88 2.00
N ALA A 52 -37.95 -10.02 2.69
CA ALA A 52 -36.93 -10.51 3.60
C ALA A 52 -35.62 -10.66 2.83
N ILE A 53 -34.63 -9.84 3.17
CA ILE A 53 -33.34 -9.84 2.49
C ILE A 53 -32.66 -11.19 2.78
N GLU A 54 -32.32 -11.94 1.74
CA GLU A 54 -31.57 -13.19 1.88
C GLU A 54 -30.30 -13.00 2.73
N PRO A 55 -29.91 -13.94 3.61
CA PRO A 55 -28.78 -13.77 4.52
C PRO A 55 -27.46 -13.41 3.83
N ARG A 56 -27.20 -13.97 2.64
CA ARG A 56 -26.02 -13.63 1.82
C ARG A 56 -26.05 -12.20 1.31
N ARG A 57 -27.24 -11.69 1.00
CA ARG A 57 -27.46 -10.32 0.52
C ARG A 57 -27.45 -9.35 1.71
N ALA A 58 -27.98 -9.74 2.88
CA ALA A 58 -27.91 -8.99 4.13
C ALA A 58 -26.46 -8.80 4.61
N TRP A 59 -25.61 -9.83 4.45
CA TRP A 59 -24.17 -9.71 4.70
C TRP A 59 -23.49 -8.63 3.87
N ARG A 60 -24.03 -8.25 2.69
CA ARG A 60 -23.48 -7.16 1.90
C ARG A 60 -23.70 -5.79 2.55
N TYR A 61 -24.83 -5.62 3.24
CA TYR A 61 -25.26 -4.35 3.82
C TYR A 61 -24.79 -4.10 5.26
N LEU A 62 -24.19 -5.10 5.92
CA LEU A 62 -23.63 -4.89 7.27
C LEU A 62 -22.49 -3.86 7.26
N ASN A 63 -22.32 -3.16 8.37
CA ASN A 63 -21.24 -2.21 8.60
C ASN A 63 -19.88 -2.93 8.37
N PRO A 64 -18.97 -2.36 7.56
CA PRO A 64 -17.63 -2.91 7.34
C PRO A 64 -16.90 -3.25 8.64
N LEU A 65 -16.94 -2.35 9.64
CA LEU A 65 -16.30 -2.54 10.93
C LEU A 65 -16.83 -3.79 11.66
N PHE A 66 -18.13 -4.07 11.53
CA PHE A 66 -18.74 -5.26 12.12
C PHE A 66 -18.24 -6.53 11.42
N LYS A 67 -18.19 -6.55 10.08
CA LYS A 67 -17.67 -7.71 9.32
C LYS A 67 -16.21 -7.98 9.66
N GLU A 68 -15.39 -6.93 9.66
CA GLU A 68 -13.98 -6.98 10.01
C GLU A 68 -13.78 -7.55 11.43
N SER A 69 -14.60 -7.11 12.38
CA SER A 69 -14.58 -7.60 13.76
C SER A 69 -14.95 -9.08 13.85
N VAL A 70 -15.98 -9.53 13.11
CA VAL A 70 -16.37 -10.95 13.07
C VAL A 70 -15.23 -11.82 12.55
N TYR A 71 -14.55 -11.41 11.48
CA TYR A 71 -13.39 -12.13 10.95
C TYR A 71 -12.26 -12.25 11.98
N ALA A 72 -11.94 -11.16 12.68
CA ALA A 72 -10.93 -11.16 13.73
C ALA A 72 -11.31 -12.07 14.90
N VAL A 73 -12.58 -12.04 15.33
CA VAL A 73 -13.09 -12.88 16.43
C VAL A 73 -13.05 -14.37 16.06
N ILE A 74 -13.45 -14.75 14.85
CA ILE A 74 -13.39 -16.15 14.43
C ILE A 74 -11.93 -16.64 14.41
N GLY A 75 -11.02 -15.85 13.84
CA GLY A 75 -9.58 -16.17 13.85
C GLY A 75 -9.03 -16.30 15.27
N PHE A 76 -9.45 -15.41 16.18
CA PHE A 76 -9.08 -15.47 17.59
C PHE A 76 -9.58 -16.73 18.27
N ILE A 77 -10.85 -17.09 18.12
CA ILE A 77 -11.45 -18.29 18.75
C ILE A 77 -10.71 -19.55 18.32
N VAL A 78 -10.43 -19.69 17.02
CA VAL A 78 -9.67 -20.83 16.49
C VAL A 78 -8.28 -20.86 17.10
N ALA A 79 -7.54 -19.75 17.11
CA ALA A 79 -6.20 -19.71 17.69
C ALA A 79 -6.21 -20.01 19.20
N ALA A 80 -7.10 -19.36 19.95
CA ALA A 80 -7.20 -19.49 21.41
C ALA A 80 -7.49 -20.93 21.85
N SER A 81 -8.22 -21.69 21.04
CA SER A 81 -8.51 -23.10 21.31
C SER A 81 -7.26 -24.01 21.29
N PHE A 82 -6.17 -23.60 20.64
CA PHE A 82 -4.96 -24.42 20.47
C PHE A 82 -3.74 -23.91 21.24
N ILE A 83 -3.58 -22.60 21.39
CA ILE A 83 -2.41 -21.99 22.07
C ILE A 83 -2.78 -21.18 23.32
N GLY A 84 -4.06 -21.16 23.68
CA GLY A 84 -4.58 -20.36 24.79
C GLY A 84 -4.82 -18.89 24.41
N PRO A 85 -5.64 -18.17 25.21
CA PRO A 85 -6.04 -16.81 24.89
C PRO A 85 -4.88 -15.80 24.82
N SER A 86 -3.89 -15.91 25.71
CA SER A 86 -2.76 -14.98 25.79
C SER A 86 -1.89 -15.03 24.52
N TYR A 87 -1.49 -16.23 24.10
CA TYR A 87 -0.70 -16.40 22.89
C TYR A 87 -1.53 -16.18 21.62
N ALA A 88 -2.84 -16.44 21.63
CA ALA A 88 -3.73 -16.07 20.53
C ALA A 88 -3.82 -14.56 20.35
N LEU A 89 -3.95 -13.77 21.44
CA LEU A 89 -3.89 -12.32 21.37
C LEU A 89 -2.57 -11.84 20.81
N LEU A 90 -1.44 -12.40 21.28
CA LEU A 90 -0.12 -12.06 20.75
C LEU A 90 0.01 -12.40 19.26
N TRP A 91 -0.49 -13.57 18.83
CA TRP A 91 -0.46 -14.04 17.45
C TRP A 91 -1.21 -13.10 16.50
N LEU A 92 -2.42 -12.73 16.89
CA LEU A 92 -3.24 -11.78 16.14
C LEU A 92 -2.60 -10.39 16.16
N PHE A 93 -2.09 -9.95 17.32
CA PHE A 93 -1.42 -8.66 17.44
C PHE A 93 -0.22 -8.54 16.49
N ILE A 94 0.68 -9.53 16.45
CA ILE A 94 1.83 -9.54 15.54
C ILE A 94 1.36 -9.41 14.07
N THR A 95 0.31 -10.14 13.70
CA THR A 95 -0.22 -10.13 12.33
C THR A 95 -0.88 -8.79 11.98
N GLY A 96 -1.71 -8.26 12.88
CA GLY A 96 -2.38 -6.98 12.69
C GLY A 96 -1.38 -5.82 12.64
N PHE A 97 -0.43 -5.81 13.57
CA PHE A 97 0.65 -4.83 13.64
C PHE A 97 1.51 -4.82 12.37
N ARG A 98 1.91 -5.99 11.88
CA ARG A 98 2.68 -6.10 10.63
C ARG A 98 1.93 -5.53 9.43
N ASN A 99 0.65 -5.86 9.29
CA ASN A 99 -0.16 -5.34 8.18
C ASN A 99 -0.35 -3.83 8.27
N ALA A 100 -0.66 -3.31 9.46
CA ALA A 100 -0.84 -1.89 9.70
C ALA A 100 0.46 -1.10 9.41
N ILE A 101 1.61 -1.57 9.90
CA ILE A 101 2.91 -0.96 9.60
C ILE A 101 3.23 -1.04 8.12
N ALA A 102 2.99 -2.17 7.46
CA ALA A 102 3.25 -2.29 6.02
C ALA A 102 2.44 -1.26 5.22
N ASP A 103 1.17 -1.03 5.58
CA ASP A 103 0.31 -0.04 4.92
C ASP A 103 0.73 1.41 5.23
N LEU A 104 1.03 1.72 6.49
CA LEU A 104 1.48 3.05 6.92
C LEU A 104 2.86 3.40 6.34
N ALA A 105 3.81 2.47 6.44
CA ALA A 105 5.16 2.64 5.90
C ALA A 105 5.14 2.72 4.37
N ALA A 106 4.26 1.97 3.69
CA ALA A 106 4.15 2.06 2.24
C ALA A 106 3.52 3.39 1.79
N THR A 107 2.54 3.92 2.53
CA THR A 107 1.78 5.13 2.12
C THR A 107 2.45 6.43 2.53
N ARG A 108 3.00 6.51 3.75
CA ARG A 108 3.51 7.74 4.37
C ARG A 108 5.03 7.73 4.58
N GLY A 109 5.64 6.55 4.70
CA GLY A 109 7.10 6.40 4.80
C GLY A 109 7.61 6.47 6.21
N THR A 110 8.88 6.84 6.37
CA THR A 110 9.57 6.82 7.66
C THR A 110 9.18 7.98 8.58
N LYS A 111 8.41 8.96 8.08
CA LYS A 111 7.89 10.06 8.90
C LYS A 111 6.66 9.60 9.69
N LEU A 112 6.90 9.21 10.94
CA LEU A 112 5.87 8.72 11.86
C LEU A 112 4.77 9.76 12.17
N SER A 113 5.09 11.05 12.14
CA SER A 113 4.14 12.15 12.41
C SER A 113 3.01 12.24 11.38
N GLU A 114 3.19 11.65 10.20
CA GLU A 114 2.23 11.68 9.09
C GLU A 114 1.38 10.40 9.03
N TRP A 115 1.57 9.47 9.96
CA TRP A 115 0.83 8.21 10.02
C TRP A 115 -0.58 8.47 10.57
N LYS A 116 -1.59 8.28 9.72
CA LYS A 116 -3.00 8.41 10.09
C LYS A 116 -3.70 7.05 9.97
N LEU A 117 -4.60 6.73 10.90
CA LEU A 117 -5.37 5.47 10.89
C LEU A 117 -6.17 5.26 9.59
N LYS A 118 -6.63 6.35 8.94
CA LYS A 118 -7.29 6.31 7.62
C LYS A 118 -6.44 5.66 6.52
N GLY A 119 -5.12 5.56 6.71
CA GLY A 119 -4.21 4.93 5.75
C GLY A 119 -4.08 3.41 5.91
N ILE A 120 -4.74 2.81 6.91
CA ILE A 120 -4.71 1.36 7.16
C ILE A 120 -5.89 0.71 6.43
N ASN A 121 -5.63 -0.36 5.67
CA ASN A 121 -6.69 -1.15 5.07
C ASN A 121 -7.20 -2.19 6.09
N PHE A 122 -8.23 -1.81 6.85
CA PHE A 122 -8.81 -2.65 7.89
C PHE A 122 -9.45 -3.94 7.36
N ASP A 123 -10.03 -3.92 6.16
CA ASP A 123 -10.53 -5.13 5.48
C ASP A 123 -9.41 -6.16 5.28
N ASN A 124 -8.25 -5.71 4.78
CA ASN A 124 -7.10 -6.58 4.57
C ASN A 124 -6.48 -7.06 5.89
N VAL A 125 -6.46 -6.21 6.92
CA VAL A 125 -6.04 -6.60 8.28
C VAL A 125 -6.97 -7.69 8.80
N ALA A 126 -8.29 -7.50 8.77
CA ALA A 126 -9.28 -8.44 9.29
C ALA A 126 -9.22 -9.79 8.55
N GLN A 127 -9.12 -9.78 7.22
CA GLN A 127 -8.91 -11.00 6.44
C GLN A 127 -7.62 -11.72 6.86
N SER A 128 -6.53 -10.98 7.09
CA SER A 128 -5.28 -11.57 7.56
C SER A 128 -5.41 -12.16 8.98
N LEU A 129 -6.16 -11.52 9.88
CA LEU A 129 -6.43 -12.02 11.23
C LEU A 129 -7.27 -13.30 11.22
N PHE A 130 -8.25 -13.38 10.32
CA PHE A 130 -9.03 -14.60 10.10
C PHE A 130 -8.13 -15.75 9.64
N TRP A 131 -7.45 -15.59 8.50
CA TRP A 131 -6.62 -16.65 7.93
C TRP A 131 -5.43 -17.03 8.83
N THR A 132 -4.84 -16.08 9.57
CA THR A 132 -3.73 -16.43 10.47
C THR A 132 -4.20 -17.22 11.70
N GLY A 133 -5.47 -17.11 12.12
CA GLY A 133 -6.00 -17.92 13.22
C GLY A 133 -6.07 -19.40 12.86
N PHE A 134 -6.51 -19.71 11.63
CA PHE A 134 -6.56 -21.07 11.10
C PHE A 134 -5.20 -21.72 10.84
N SER A 135 -4.11 -20.94 10.78
CA SER A 135 -2.77 -21.54 10.65
C SER A 135 -2.28 -22.18 11.95
N VAL A 136 -2.76 -21.71 13.11
CA VAL A 136 -2.35 -22.21 14.43
C VAL A 136 -2.51 -23.73 14.58
N PRO A 137 -3.69 -24.34 14.32
CA PRO A 137 -3.85 -25.80 14.42
C PRO A 137 -2.93 -26.57 13.47
N ILE A 138 -2.71 -26.05 12.26
CA ILE A 138 -1.87 -26.70 11.24
C ILE A 138 -0.39 -26.69 11.69
N LEU A 139 0.10 -25.54 12.15
CA LEU A 139 1.46 -25.42 12.68
C LEU A 139 1.64 -26.25 13.94
N GLY A 140 0.63 -26.26 14.82
CA GLY A 140 0.60 -27.12 16.00
C GLY A 140 0.70 -28.60 15.65
N PHE A 141 -0.06 -29.06 14.66
CA PHE A 141 -0.02 -30.43 14.17
C PHE A 141 1.36 -30.82 13.64
N VAL A 142 1.97 -29.97 12.80
CA VAL A 142 3.32 -30.22 12.25
C VAL A 142 4.37 -30.25 13.36
N LYS A 143 4.29 -29.32 14.32
CA LYS A 143 5.20 -29.27 15.47
C LYS A 143 5.08 -30.55 16.32
N THR A 144 3.86 -30.97 16.66
CA THR A 144 3.63 -32.18 17.44
C THR A 144 4.10 -33.43 16.70
N GLY A 145 3.76 -33.56 15.40
CA GLY A 145 4.22 -34.67 14.58
C GLY A 145 5.75 -34.74 14.47
N PHE A 146 6.41 -33.59 14.31
CA PHE A 146 7.87 -33.51 14.31
C PHE A 146 8.46 -33.95 15.65
N ASP A 147 7.97 -33.42 16.77
CA ASP A 147 8.46 -33.75 18.10
C ASP A 147 8.30 -35.24 18.41
N SER A 148 7.20 -35.87 17.97
CA SER A 148 6.94 -37.31 18.17
C SER A 148 7.81 -38.23 17.29
N LEU A 149 8.16 -37.80 16.08
CA LEU A 149 9.00 -38.58 15.16
C LEU A 149 10.49 -38.36 15.38
N TRP A 150 10.88 -37.36 16.17
CA TRP A 150 12.28 -37.02 16.40
C TRP A 150 12.97 -38.12 17.25
N PRO A 151 14.03 -38.78 16.74
CA PRO A 151 14.60 -39.97 17.38
C PRO A 151 15.57 -39.65 18.52
N TRP A 152 15.99 -38.39 18.68
CA TRP A 152 17.00 -37.97 19.65
C TRP A 152 16.41 -37.07 20.74
N ALA A 153 17.27 -36.59 21.65
CA ALA A 153 16.87 -35.59 22.62
C ALA A 153 16.26 -34.36 21.92
N GLN A 154 15.14 -33.86 22.46
CA GLN A 154 14.41 -32.69 21.96
C GLN A 154 15.08 -31.38 22.43
N ASP A 155 16.39 -31.30 22.24
CA ASP A 155 17.20 -30.15 22.65
C ASP A 155 18.37 -29.92 21.67
N GLY A 156 18.94 -28.71 21.73
CA GLY A 156 20.10 -28.32 20.95
C GLY A 156 19.77 -27.65 19.61
N ILE A 157 20.84 -27.15 18.97
CA ILE A 157 20.75 -26.36 17.74
C ILE A 157 20.18 -27.19 16.58
N LEU A 158 20.59 -28.46 16.45
CA LEU A 158 20.15 -29.33 15.36
C LEU A 158 18.64 -29.59 15.42
N PHE A 159 18.12 -29.94 16.60
CA PHE A 159 16.69 -30.14 16.82
C PHE A 159 15.89 -28.87 16.49
N ASN A 160 16.31 -27.72 17.03
CA ASN A 160 15.62 -26.45 16.78
C ASN A 160 15.68 -26.05 15.30
N THR A 161 16.82 -26.24 14.64
CA THR A 161 17.00 -25.96 13.20
C THR A 161 15.96 -26.68 12.36
N ILE A 162 15.88 -27.99 12.52
CA ILE A 162 15.00 -28.83 11.71
C ILE A 162 13.54 -28.58 12.08
N LYS A 163 13.23 -28.47 13.38
CA LYS A 163 11.88 -28.11 13.88
C LYS A 163 11.38 -26.82 13.25
N PHE A 164 12.16 -25.74 13.33
CA PHE A 164 11.78 -24.44 12.79
C PHE A 164 11.70 -24.45 11.27
N PHE A 165 12.52 -25.23 10.58
CA PHE A 165 12.39 -25.44 9.14
C PHE A 165 11.02 -26.03 8.79
N PHE A 166 10.61 -27.13 9.43
CA PHE A 166 9.31 -27.76 9.17
C PHE A 166 8.12 -26.86 9.51
N ILE A 167 8.17 -26.17 10.67
CA ILE A 167 7.11 -25.21 11.05
C ILE A 167 7.02 -24.07 10.02
N SER A 168 8.16 -23.49 9.64
CA SER A 168 8.22 -22.37 8.68
C SER A 168 7.79 -22.78 7.28
N PHE A 169 8.12 -24.01 6.88
CA PHE A 169 7.69 -24.62 5.63
C PHE A 169 6.18 -24.87 5.62
N ALA A 170 5.63 -25.47 6.68
CA ALA A 170 4.19 -25.69 6.82
C ALA A 170 3.40 -24.38 6.78
N ASN A 171 3.90 -23.35 7.46
CA ASN A 171 3.33 -22.01 7.37
C ASN A 171 3.41 -21.45 5.95
N GLY A 172 4.55 -21.63 5.26
CA GLY A 172 4.70 -21.23 3.86
C GLY A 172 3.69 -21.94 2.95
N ALA A 173 3.55 -23.26 3.10
CA ALA A 173 2.59 -24.07 2.34
C ALA A 173 1.15 -23.61 2.62
N TYR A 174 0.79 -23.39 3.89
CA TYR A 174 -0.49 -22.82 4.26
C TYR A 174 -0.74 -21.45 3.62
N LEU A 175 0.27 -20.57 3.65
CA LEU A 175 0.20 -19.27 3.00
C LEU A 175 -0.04 -19.43 1.50
N ALA A 176 0.66 -20.34 0.84
CA ALA A 176 0.51 -20.59 -0.58
C ALA A 176 -0.91 -21.09 -0.93
N THR A 177 -1.42 -22.04 -0.15
CA THR A 177 -2.74 -22.64 -0.36
C THR A 177 -3.85 -21.60 -0.23
N HIS A 178 -3.96 -20.90 0.91
CA HIS A 178 -5.06 -19.97 1.09
C HIS A 178 -4.93 -18.72 0.19
N ASN A 179 -3.71 -18.30 -0.14
CA ASN A 179 -3.52 -17.21 -1.11
C ASN A 179 -3.94 -17.60 -2.52
N THR A 180 -3.77 -18.86 -2.90
CA THR A 180 -4.28 -19.39 -4.18
C THR A 180 -5.80 -19.45 -4.16
N ILE A 181 -6.41 -19.88 -3.05
CA ILE A 181 -7.88 -19.88 -2.88
C ILE A 181 -8.44 -18.46 -2.97
N ARG A 182 -7.70 -17.46 -2.46
CA ARG A 182 -8.05 -16.03 -2.57
C ARG A 182 -7.85 -15.44 -3.96
N GLY A 183 -7.30 -16.19 -4.92
CA GLY A 183 -7.08 -15.71 -6.28
C GLY A 183 -5.89 -14.75 -6.46
N PHE A 184 -4.92 -14.75 -5.55
CA PHE A 184 -3.72 -13.93 -5.73
C PHE A 184 -2.86 -14.40 -6.92
N GLU A 185 -2.13 -13.45 -7.52
CA GLU A 185 -1.17 -13.75 -8.59
C GLU A 185 -0.11 -14.76 -8.16
N LYS A 186 0.31 -15.65 -9.06
CA LYS A 186 1.29 -16.72 -8.78
C LYS A 186 2.60 -16.18 -8.20
N GLU A 187 3.05 -15.00 -8.63
CA GLU A 187 4.27 -14.37 -8.12
C GLU A 187 4.11 -13.89 -6.67
N VAL A 188 2.94 -13.38 -6.30
CA VAL A 188 2.60 -12.99 -4.93
C VAL A 188 2.52 -14.24 -4.03
N VAL A 189 1.92 -15.32 -4.52
CA VAL A 189 1.85 -16.61 -3.82
C VAL A 189 3.25 -17.17 -3.53
N LYS A 190 4.14 -17.18 -4.54
CA LYS A 190 5.53 -17.62 -4.39
C LYS A 190 6.29 -16.76 -3.38
N ALA A 191 6.19 -15.43 -3.49
CA ALA A 191 6.84 -14.52 -2.55
C ALA A 191 6.36 -14.75 -1.11
N ASN A 192 5.05 -15.00 -0.91
CA ASN A 192 4.46 -15.31 0.38
C ASN A 192 4.90 -16.68 0.94
N PHE A 193 5.13 -17.67 0.08
CA PHE A 193 5.71 -18.95 0.47
C PHE A 193 7.16 -18.76 0.94
N PHE A 194 8.00 -18.17 0.09
CA PHE A 194 9.43 -18.02 0.37
C PHE A 194 9.72 -17.15 1.59
N ARG A 195 8.95 -16.07 1.81
CA ARG A 195 9.13 -15.24 3.03
C ARG A 195 8.95 -16.04 4.32
N SER A 196 8.03 -17.00 4.32
CA SER A 196 7.81 -17.84 5.49
C SER A 196 8.93 -18.83 5.65
N VAL A 197 9.34 -19.50 4.58
CA VAL A 197 10.44 -20.48 4.61
C VAL A 197 11.73 -19.82 5.08
N ILE A 198 12.09 -18.63 4.58
CA ILE A 198 13.35 -17.94 4.94
C ILE A 198 13.40 -17.52 6.43
N ALA A 199 12.29 -17.59 7.18
CA ALA A 199 12.26 -17.21 8.59
C ALA A 199 12.88 -18.24 9.56
N TRP A 200 13.03 -19.51 9.15
CA TRP A 200 13.53 -20.57 10.03
C TRP A 200 14.92 -20.32 10.66
N PRO A 201 15.91 -19.71 9.98
CA PRO A 201 17.22 -19.48 10.57
C PRO A 201 17.13 -18.50 11.74
N PHE A 202 16.32 -17.44 11.60
CA PHE A 202 16.12 -16.48 12.68
C PHE A 202 15.42 -17.14 13.87
N ALA A 203 14.38 -17.93 13.62
CA ALA A 203 13.70 -18.66 14.70
C ALA A 203 14.64 -19.63 15.44
N THR A 204 15.57 -20.24 14.72
CA THR A 204 16.59 -21.13 15.29
C THR A 204 17.58 -20.38 16.18
N ILE A 205 18.13 -19.25 15.70
CA ILE A 205 19.12 -18.44 16.43
C ILE A 205 18.52 -17.93 17.75
N PHE A 206 17.26 -17.51 17.73
CA PHE A 206 16.58 -16.95 18.90
C PHE A 206 15.80 -17.99 19.72
N ALA A 207 15.86 -19.27 19.35
CA ALA A 207 15.19 -20.35 20.06
C ALA A 207 15.56 -20.43 21.55
N PRO A 208 16.84 -20.30 21.96
CA PRO A 208 17.21 -20.39 23.38
C PRO A 208 16.52 -19.32 24.23
N LEU A 209 16.42 -18.08 23.70
CA LEU A 209 15.75 -16.97 24.37
C LEU A 209 14.24 -17.22 24.48
N GLY A 210 13.61 -17.67 23.39
CA GLY A 210 12.18 -17.97 23.38
C GLY A 210 11.82 -19.12 24.31
N ASN A 211 12.66 -20.16 24.38
CA ASN A 211 12.46 -21.30 25.27
C ASN A 211 12.62 -20.92 26.75
N LEU A 212 13.58 -20.04 27.08
CA LEU A 212 13.79 -19.54 28.44
C LEU A 212 12.58 -18.78 28.98
N VAL A 213 11.89 -18.02 28.11
CA VAL A 213 10.68 -17.26 28.44
C VAL A 213 9.41 -18.13 28.32
N GLY A 214 9.53 -19.40 27.93
CA GLY A 214 8.40 -20.32 27.77
C GLY A 214 7.50 -20.04 26.56
N ILE A 215 8.00 -19.32 25.54
CA ILE A 215 7.23 -19.01 24.33
C ILE A 215 7.10 -20.29 23.48
N PRO A 216 5.89 -20.71 23.08
CA PRO A 216 5.71 -21.89 22.22
C PRO A 216 6.47 -21.76 20.90
N SER A 217 7.09 -22.85 20.41
CA SER A 217 7.90 -22.80 19.18
C SER A 217 7.13 -22.32 17.96
N ILE A 218 5.82 -22.63 17.85
CA ILE A 218 4.99 -22.11 16.75
C ILE A 218 4.82 -20.58 16.81
N VAL A 219 4.77 -19.99 18.01
CA VAL A 219 4.69 -18.54 18.21
C VAL A 219 6.04 -17.89 17.90
N GLN A 220 7.14 -18.51 18.30
CA GLN A 220 8.49 -18.06 17.93
C GLN A 220 8.66 -18.04 16.40
N ALA A 221 8.26 -19.11 15.70
CA ALA A 221 8.31 -19.19 14.24
C ALA A 221 7.45 -18.08 13.58
N LYS A 222 6.27 -17.80 14.14
CA LYS A 222 5.36 -16.75 13.69
C LYS A 222 5.98 -15.35 13.78
N ILE A 223 6.61 -15.02 14.92
CA ILE A 223 7.30 -13.73 15.13
C ILE A 223 8.31 -13.48 14.00
N TRP A 224 9.16 -14.46 13.73
CA TRP A 224 10.21 -14.32 12.71
C TRP A 224 9.64 -14.35 11.28
N SER A 225 8.57 -15.11 11.04
CA SER A 225 7.86 -15.09 9.75
C SER A 225 7.26 -13.71 9.45
N ASP A 226 6.60 -13.08 10.42
CA ASP A 226 6.04 -11.73 10.25
C ASP A 226 7.13 -10.64 10.22
N PHE A 227 8.25 -10.83 10.91
CA PHE A 227 9.41 -9.92 10.80
C PHE A 227 9.95 -9.91 9.37
N VAL A 228 10.25 -11.08 8.80
CA VAL A 228 10.70 -11.21 7.40
C VAL A 228 9.64 -10.67 6.43
N ALA A 229 8.36 -10.92 6.71
CA ALA A 229 7.26 -10.37 5.93
C ALA A 229 7.24 -8.84 5.95
N GLY A 230 7.47 -8.20 7.10
CA GLY A 230 7.53 -6.74 7.22
C GLY A 230 8.57 -6.13 6.26
N PHE A 231 9.73 -6.74 6.13
CA PHE A 231 10.76 -6.28 5.17
C PHE A 231 10.35 -6.51 3.72
N ILE A 232 9.86 -7.71 3.38
CA ILE A 232 9.56 -8.08 1.99
C ILE A 232 8.29 -7.37 1.49
N GLU A 233 7.18 -7.47 2.23
CA GLU A 233 5.91 -6.84 1.87
C GLU A 233 6.00 -5.31 1.96
N GLY A 234 6.65 -4.78 3.01
CA GLY A 234 6.87 -3.33 3.14
C GLY A 234 7.63 -2.76 1.95
N SER A 235 8.69 -3.45 1.52
CA SER A 235 9.47 -3.05 0.33
C SER A 235 8.66 -3.17 -0.96
N GLY A 236 7.91 -4.28 -1.15
CA GLY A 236 7.09 -4.49 -2.34
C GLY A 236 5.97 -3.45 -2.49
N LYS A 237 5.21 -3.21 -1.41
CA LYS A 237 4.17 -2.17 -1.38
C LYS A 237 4.76 -0.78 -1.62
N TYR A 238 5.92 -0.49 -1.01
CA TYR A 238 6.63 0.77 -1.23
C TYR A 238 6.98 0.98 -2.71
N VAL A 239 7.54 -0.04 -3.39
CA VAL A 239 7.87 0.05 -4.82
C VAL A 239 6.63 0.22 -5.68
N LYS A 240 5.53 -0.50 -5.39
CA LYS A 240 4.27 -0.36 -6.14
C LYS A 240 3.71 1.05 -6.03
N ILE A 241 3.65 1.61 -4.82
CA ILE A 241 3.18 2.99 -4.58
C ILE A 241 4.11 3.99 -5.26
N LEU A 242 5.42 3.79 -5.20
CA LEU A 242 6.38 4.68 -5.86
C LEU A 242 6.18 4.70 -7.38
N LYS A 243 5.98 3.53 -8.02
CA LYS A 243 5.71 3.42 -9.46
C LYS A 243 4.40 4.11 -9.85
N LEU A 244 3.33 3.86 -9.10
CA LEU A 244 2.02 4.46 -9.35
C LEU A 244 2.07 5.99 -9.24
N ARG A 245 2.63 6.52 -8.16
CA ARG A 245 2.74 7.98 -7.97
C ARG A 245 3.63 8.64 -9.02
N ARG A 246 4.75 8.00 -9.36
CA ARG A 246 5.62 8.49 -10.43
C ARG A 246 4.89 8.55 -11.76
N LYS A 247 4.10 7.53 -12.08
CA LYS A 247 3.27 7.49 -13.28
C LYS A 247 2.24 8.63 -13.29
N SER A 248 1.49 8.83 -12.20
CA SER A 248 0.52 9.93 -12.09
C SER A 248 1.18 11.30 -12.27
N VAL A 249 2.34 11.53 -11.65
CA VAL A 249 3.10 12.78 -11.85
C VAL A 249 3.58 12.91 -13.31
N MET A 250 4.08 11.84 -13.92
CA MET A 250 4.52 11.86 -15.32
C MET A 250 3.37 12.12 -16.31
N GLU A 251 2.15 11.71 -16.00
CA GLU A 251 0.95 12.03 -16.79
C GLU A 251 0.53 13.50 -16.63
N LEU A 252 0.70 14.09 -15.43
CA LEU A 252 0.36 15.49 -15.16
C LEU A 252 1.38 16.49 -15.73
N LEU A 253 2.68 16.16 -15.69
CA LEU A 253 3.75 17.11 -16.05
C LEU A 253 3.62 17.72 -17.45
N PRO A 254 3.30 16.97 -18.52
CA PRO A 254 3.09 17.55 -19.84
C PRO A 254 1.96 18.58 -19.86
N LEU A 255 0.87 18.34 -19.14
CA LEU A 255 -0.29 19.24 -19.07
C LEU A 255 0.05 20.55 -18.35
N VAL A 256 0.91 20.50 -17.33
CA VAL A 256 1.38 21.70 -16.61
C VAL A 256 2.23 22.61 -17.50
N VAL A 257 3.01 22.02 -18.41
CA VAL A 257 3.93 22.75 -19.31
C VAL A 257 3.25 23.21 -20.60
N GLN A 258 2.05 22.72 -20.92
CA GLN A 258 1.30 23.17 -22.09
C GLN A 258 1.04 24.69 -22.07
N PRO A 259 0.90 25.32 -23.26
CA PRO A 259 0.65 26.75 -23.36
C PRO A 259 -0.80 27.08 -23.01
N GLY A 260 -1.02 27.63 -21.81
CA GLY A 260 -2.30 28.19 -21.36
C GLY A 260 -3.47 27.19 -21.35
N GLY A 261 -4.67 27.72 -21.14
CA GLY A 261 -5.92 26.96 -21.22
C GLY A 261 -6.37 26.29 -19.92
N GLU A 262 -7.60 25.79 -19.94
CA GLU A 262 -8.26 25.21 -18.75
C GLU A 262 -7.58 23.93 -18.28
N ALA A 263 -7.16 23.06 -19.21
CA ALA A 263 -6.47 21.80 -18.90
C ALA A 263 -5.17 22.05 -18.12
N ARG A 264 -4.46 23.14 -18.42
CA ARG A 264 -3.25 23.55 -17.70
C ARG A 264 -3.59 24.03 -16.29
N CYS A 265 -4.62 24.86 -16.13
CA CYS A 265 -5.04 25.35 -14.82
C CYS A 265 -5.46 24.18 -13.91
N MET A 266 -6.24 23.24 -14.44
CA MET A 266 -6.59 22.00 -13.75
C MET A 266 -5.37 21.18 -13.38
N ALA A 267 -4.45 20.93 -14.32
CA ALA A 267 -3.26 20.14 -14.04
C ALA A 267 -2.34 20.81 -12.99
N ILE A 268 -2.29 22.14 -12.95
CA ILE A 268 -1.55 22.88 -11.92
C ILE A 268 -2.26 22.76 -10.57
N LEU A 269 -3.58 22.91 -10.51
CA LEU A 269 -4.36 22.69 -9.28
C LEU A 269 -4.18 21.27 -8.75
N ASP A 270 -4.27 20.25 -9.60
CA ASP A 270 -4.04 18.86 -9.24
C ASP A 270 -2.61 18.65 -8.73
N LEU A 271 -1.61 19.26 -9.38
CA LEU A 271 -0.22 19.20 -8.93
C LEU A 271 -0.04 19.86 -7.56
N LEU A 272 -0.67 21.02 -7.32
CA LEU A 272 -0.63 21.73 -6.04
C LEU A 272 -1.35 20.95 -4.94
N TYR A 273 -2.51 20.38 -5.24
CA TYR A 273 -3.25 19.49 -4.35
C TYR A 273 -2.38 18.31 -3.93
N LEU A 274 -1.82 17.59 -4.91
CA LEU A 274 -0.89 16.50 -4.63
C LEU A 274 0.32 17.00 -3.82
N PHE A 275 0.86 18.17 -4.14
CA PHE A 275 2.02 18.72 -3.42
C PHE A 275 1.72 19.00 -1.95
N ASN A 276 0.52 19.49 -1.63
CA ASN A 276 0.10 19.87 -0.28
C ASN A 276 -0.41 18.68 0.54
N GLU A 277 -1.31 17.88 -0.03
CA GLU A 277 -2.04 16.83 0.70
C GLU A 277 -1.28 15.49 0.74
N GLU A 278 -0.48 15.21 -0.29
CA GLU A 278 0.28 13.97 -0.33
C GLU A 278 1.74 14.16 0.14
N PRO A 279 2.12 13.57 1.27
CA PRO A 279 3.45 13.79 1.87
C PRO A 279 4.63 13.32 1.01
N ARG A 280 4.37 12.54 -0.04
CA ARG A 280 5.38 12.00 -0.95
C ARG A 280 5.33 12.57 -2.36
N THR A 281 4.52 13.59 -2.65
CA THR A 281 4.56 14.22 -3.98
C THR A 281 5.92 14.85 -4.23
N GLN A 282 6.52 15.49 -3.22
CA GLN A 282 7.91 15.96 -3.29
C GLN A 282 8.89 14.82 -3.58
N SER A 283 8.74 13.65 -2.95
CA SER A 283 9.59 12.49 -3.21
C SER A 283 9.37 11.90 -4.61
N SER A 284 8.13 11.96 -5.12
CA SER A 284 7.74 11.47 -6.43
C SER A 284 8.25 12.40 -7.54
N LEU A 285 8.05 13.71 -7.42
CA LEU A 285 8.66 14.72 -8.29
C LEU A 285 10.19 14.61 -8.27
N ARG A 286 10.79 14.44 -7.08
CA ARG A 286 12.23 14.20 -6.98
C ARG A 286 12.65 12.90 -7.66
N SER A 287 11.84 11.85 -7.61
CA SER A 287 12.12 10.60 -8.33
C SER A 287 12.08 10.75 -9.86
N VAL A 288 11.39 11.78 -10.37
CA VAL A 288 11.34 12.11 -11.79
C VAL A 288 12.59 12.89 -12.21
N PHE A 289 12.97 13.94 -11.46
CA PHE A 289 14.04 14.86 -11.87
C PHE A 289 15.44 14.56 -11.29
N ASP A 290 15.53 14.04 -10.07
CA ASP A 290 16.80 13.69 -9.40
C ASP A 290 16.65 12.40 -8.55
N PRO A 291 16.43 11.23 -9.19
CA PRO A 291 16.15 10.00 -8.49
C PRO A 291 17.33 9.58 -7.58
N PRO A 292 17.10 9.35 -6.27
CA PRO A 292 18.11 8.78 -5.37
C PRO A 292 18.64 7.43 -5.85
N ALA A 293 19.86 7.05 -5.47
CA ALA A 293 20.46 5.77 -5.87
C ALA A 293 19.57 4.55 -5.56
N LEU A 294 18.95 4.53 -4.39
CA LEU A 294 17.99 3.50 -3.99
C LEU A 294 16.80 3.42 -4.95
N VAL A 295 16.24 4.57 -5.32
CA VAL A 295 15.11 4.65 -6.27
C VAL A 295 15.54 4.20 -7.67
N LYS A 296 16.76 4.53 -8.10
CA LYS A 296 17.31 4.05 -9.38
C LYS A 296 17.42 2.52 -9.41
N ALA A 297 17.88 1.93 -8.32
CA ALA A 297 17.96 0.48 -8.18
C ALA A 297 16.58 -0.19 -8.21
N LEU A 298 15.58 0.42 -7.56
CA LEU A 298 14.23 -0.14 -7.45
C LEU A 298 13.37 0.03 -8.73
N LEU A 299 13.53 1.13 -9.47
CA LEU A 299 12.73 1.42 -10.68
C LEU A 299 13.33 0.81 -11.95
N GLY A 300 14.64 0.50 -11.96
CA GLY A 300 15.35 0.05 -13.16
C GLY A 300 15.69 1.19 -14.12
N LYS A 301 16.70 0.98 -14.98
CA LYS A 301 17.24 2.04 -15.87
C LYS A 301 16.24 2.55 -16.90
N THR A 302 15.43 1.67 -17.48
CA THR A 302 14.49 1.99 -18.56
C THR A 302 13.41 2.96 -18.09
N ALA A 303 12.86 2.73 -16.91
CA ALA A 303 11.84 3.60 -16.32
C ALA A 303 12.35 5.03 -16.10
N LEU A 304 13.66 5.23 -15.90
CA LEU A 304 14.26 6.55 -15.66
C LEU A 304 14.40 7.42 -16.92
N LEU A 305 14.38 6.81 -18.10
CA LEU A 305 14.60 7.51 -19.38
C LEU A 305 13.33 8.10 -19.99
N GLU A 306 12.15 7.71 -19.52
CA GLU A 306 10.85 8.09 -20.09
C GLU A 306 10.34 9.48 -19.70
N ASN A 307 11.17 10.37 -19.12
CA ASN A 307 10.66 11.66 -18.64
C ASN A 307 10.32 12.60 -19.81
N PRO A 308 9.04 12.97 -20.02
CA PRO A 308 8.63 13.80 -21.15
C PRO A 308 8.97 15.28 -20.97
N VAL A 309 9.32 15.73 -19.76
CA VAL A 309 9.45 17.14 -19.40
C VAL A 309 10.76 17.41 -18.68
N ALA A 310 11.50 18.44 -19.11
CA ALA A 310 12.71 18.87 -18.41
C ALA A 310 12.35 19.65 -17.14
N PHE A 311 13.20 19.55 -16.12
CA PHE A 311 13.00 20.27 -14.85
C PHE A 311 12.86 21.80 -15.05
N ALA A 312 13.63 22.36 -15.98
CA ALA A 312 13.58 23.78 -16.32
C ALA A 312 12.21 24.22 -16.87
N ASP A 313 11.52 23.35 -17.60
CA ASP A 313 10.21 23.67 -18.20
C ASP A 313 9.11 23.69 -17.15
N LEU A 314 9.13 22.72 -16.22
CA LEU A 314 8.23 22.73 -15.05
C LEU A 314 8.43 24.01 -14.23
N ARG A 315 9.69 24.39 -13.99
CA ARG A 315 9.99 25.62 -13.26
C ARG A 315 9.44 26.84 -13.98
N ARG A 316 9.68 26.95 -15.29
CA ARG A 316 9.17 28.07 -16.11
C ARG A 316 7.64 28.15 -16.05
N ALA A 317 6.96 27.01 -16.09
CA ALA A 317 5.50 26.95 -15.99
C ALA A 317 4.96 27.46 -14.65
N LEU A 318 5.59 27.07 -13.53
CA LEU A 318 5.15 27.43 -12.17
C LEU A 318 5.64 28.82 -11.70
N TYR A 319 6.74 29.33 -12.25
CA TYR A 319 7.26 30.67 -11.96
C TYR A 319 6.73 31.76 -12.90
N ARG A 320 5.83 31.41 -13.82
CA ARG A 320 5.20 32.38 -14.72
C ARG A 320 4.55 33.52 -13.93
N GLU A 321 4.86 34.75 -14.33
CA GLU A 321 4.20 35.93 -13.79
C GLU A 321 2.69 35.87 -14.03
N GLY A 322 1.90 36.27 -13.03
CA GLY A 322 0.44 36.23 -13.10
C GLY A 322 -0.21 34.84 -12.97
N LEU A 323 0.56 33.74 -12.80
CA LEU A 323 -0.01 32.40 -12.62
C LEU A 323 -0.99 32.32 -11.44
N GLY A 324 -0.65 32.91 -10.28
CA GLY A 324 -1.53 32.90 -9.12
C GLY A 324 -2.90 33.52 -9.44
N LYS A 325 -2.90 34.67 -10.12
CA LYS A 325 -4.12 35.33 -10.56
C LYS A 325 -4.91 34.50 -11.57
N GLU A 326 -4.24 33.93 -12.57
CA GLU A 326 -4.86 33.02 -13.55
C GLU A 326 -5.58 31.84 -12.89
N LEU A 327 -4.96 31.22 -11.87
CA LEU A 327 -5.58 30.13 -11.12
C LEU A 327 -6.77 30.60 -10.29
N MET A 328 -6.69 31.77 -9.66
CA MET A 328 -7.82 32.34 -8.91
C MET A 328 -9.00 32.68 -9.81
N ASP A 329 -8.74 33.35 -10.93
CA ASP A 329 -9.77 33.67 -11.91
C ASP A 329 -10.42 32.38 -12.45
N TYR A 330 -9.63 31.34 -12.69
CA TYR A 330 -10.13 30.02 -13.11
C TYR A 330 -11.01 29.35 -12.05
N VAL A 331 -10.57 29.34 -10.78
CA VAL A 331 -11.29 28.72 -9.66
C VAL A 331 -12.64 29.42 -9.44
N LEU A 332 -12.63 30.75 -9.34
CA LEU A 332 -13.84 31.55 -9.08
C LEU A 332 -14.87 31.47 -10.22
N LEU A 333 -14.44 31.25 -11.46
CA LEU A 333 -15.33 31.16 -12.62
C LEU A 333 -16.00 29.77 -12.77
N ARG A 334 -15.42 28.72 -12.18
CA ARG A 334 -15.79 27.33 -12.49
C ARG A 334 -16.34 26.53 -11.32
N TYR A 335 -16.05 26.94 -10.09
CA TYR A 335 -16.45 26.24 -8.89
C TYR A 335 -17.46 27.04 -8.08
N ASP A 336 -18.33 26.34 -7.36
CA ASP A 336 -19.24 26.91 -6.38
C ASP A 336 -18.48 27.50 -5.19
N GLU A 337 -19.15 28.37 -4.43
CA GLU A 337 -18.54 29.19 -3.37
C GLU A 337 -17.71 28.39 -2.35
N GLU A 338 -18.23 27.23 -1.91
CA GLU A 338 -17.55 26.36 -0.94
C GLU A 338 -16.23 25.79 -1.52
N ARG A 339 -16.29 25.20 -2.72
CA ARG A 339 -15.10 24.63 -3.37
C ARG A 339 -14.12 25.69 -3.84
N ALA A 340 -14.62 26.83 -4.26
CA ALA A 340 -13.79 27.95 -4.67
C ALA A 340 -12.95 28.46 -3.49
N SER A 341 -13.54 28.56 -2.29
CA SER A 341 -12.81 28.90 -1.06
C SER A 341 -11.67 27.91 -0.80
N ASP A 342 -11.96 26.61 -0.78
CA ASP A 342 -10.96 25.56 -0.52
C ASP A 342 -9.82 25.58 -1.54
N LEU A 343 -10.14 25.73 -2.82
CA LEU A 343 -9.14 25.77 -3.90
C LEU A 343 -8.33 27.07 -3.89
N THR A 344 -8.93 28.19 -3.49
CA THR A 344 -8.22 29.45 -3.28
C THR A 344 -7.21 29.34 -2.16
N ASP A 345 -7.60 28.76 -1.03
CA ASP A 345 -6.69 28.49 0.10
C ASP A 345 -5.57 27.54 -0.33
N LEU A 346 -5.89 26.47 -1.06
CA LEU A 346 -4.90 25.55 -1.62
C LEU A 346 -3.87 26.30 -2.49
N VAL A 347 -4.28 27.18 -3.41
CA VAL A 347 -3.33 27.90 -4.25
C VAL A 347 -2.48 28.87 -3.43
N ASN A 348 -3.08 29.59 -2.49
CA ASN A 348 -2.36 30.55 -1.65
C ASN A 348 -1.30 29.88 -0.77
N GLU A 349 -1.57 28.68 -0.26
CA GLU A 349 -0.62 27.92 0.57
C GLU A 349 0.38 27.11 -0.27
N ALA A 350 -0.13 26.33 -1.23
CA ALA A 350 0.66 25.33 -1.92
C ALA A 350 1.54 25.92 -3.03
N LEU A 351 1.11 26.98 -3.73
CA LEU A 351 1.90 27.55 -4.83
C LEU A 351 3.22 28.18 -4.35
N PRO A 352 3.24 29.02 -3.29
CA PRO A 352 4.49 29.51 -2.72
C PRO A 352 5.39 28.37 -2.19
N ALA A 353 4.81 27.38 -1.51
CA ALA A 353 5.54 26.24 -0.99
C ALA A 353 6.18 25.39 -2.11
N ALA A 354 5.43 25.15 -3.20
CA ALA A 354 5.90 24.43 -4.38
C ALA A 354 7.05 25.18 -5.07
N ARG A 355 6.92 26.50 -5.26
CA ARG A 355 7.98 27.36 -5.78
C ARG A 355 9.24 27.29 -4.90
N GLY A 356 9.08 27.49 -3.60
CA GLY A 356 10.19 27.38 -2.64
C GLY A 356 10.92 26.03 -2.75
N TRP A 357 10.18 24.93 -2.82
CA TRP A 357 10.74 23.60 -2.99
C TRP A 357 11.49 23.40 -4.32
N LEU A 358 10.95 23.91 -5.43
CA LEU A 358 11.62 23.86 -6.74
C LEU A 358 12.95 24.62 -6.72
N GLY A 359 13.01 25.79 -6.06
CA GLY A 359 14.25 26.54 -5.88
C GLY A 359 15.32 25.73 -5.13
N HIS A 360 14.94 25.09 -4.02
CA HIS A 360 15.88 24.21 -3.28
C HIS A 360 16.34 23.02 -4.12
N MET A 361 15.48 22.45 -4.95
CA MET A 361 15.83 21.31 -5.80
C MET A 361 16.81 21.72 -6.90
N GLU A 362 16.65 22.90 -7.49
CA GLU A 362 17.58 23.43 -8.48
C GLU A 362 18.99 23.58 -7.91
N SER A 363 19.14 24.27 -6.77
CA SER A 363 20.44 24.47 -6.14
C SER A 363 21.14 23.14 -5.84
N ARG A 364 20.37 22.08 -5.51
CA ARG A 364 20.90 20.73 -5.31
C ARG A 364 21.38 20.08 -6.61
N ILE A 365 20.63 20.21 -7.69
CA ILE A 365 20.99 19.68 -9.02
C ILE A 365 22.27 20.38 -9.50
N GLU A 366 22.33 21.71 -9.41
CA GLU A 366 23.51 22.50 -9.74
C GLU A 366 24.73 22.11 -8.91
N ALA A 367 24.59 21.97 -7.59
CA ALA A 367 25.67 21.54 -6.71
C ALA A 367 26.19 20.12 -7.07
N LYS A 368 25.31 19.21 -7.49
CA LYS A 368 25.70 17.87 -7.97
C LYS A 368 26.48 17.95 -9.28
N ILE A 369 26.02 18.74 -10.24
CA ILE A 369 26.70 18.95 -11.53
C ILE A 369 28.09 19.54 -11.29
N ALA A 370 28.20 20.57 -10.44
CA ALA A 370 29.46 21.19 -10.07
C ALA A 370 30.44 20.20 -9.39
N ARG A 371 29.93 19.33 -8.49
CA ARG A 371 30.73 18.27 -7.86
C ARG A 371 31.22 17.24 -8.88
N ALA A 372 30.35 16.79 -9.79
CA ALA A 372 30.72 15.84 -10.84
C ALA A 372 31.81 16.40 -11.77
N ALA A 373 31.69 17.67 -12.17
CA ALA A 373 32.68 18.36 -12.99
C ALA A 373 34.05 18.49 -12.28
N ARG A 374 34.07 18.73 -10.97
CA ARG A 374 35.31 18.76 -10.17
C ARG A 374 35.99 17.40 -10.09
N VAL A 375 35.22 16.31 -9.97
CA VAL A 375 35.75 14.94 -9.92
C VAL A 375 36.35 14.52 -11.26
N THR A 376 35.68 14.79 -12.38
CA THR A 376 36.21 14.50 -13.72
C THR A 376 37.44 15.33 -14.05
N HIS A 377 37.48 16.61 -13.64
CA HIS A 377 38.66 17.46 -13.81
C HIS A 377 39.85 16.99 -12.95
N LYS A 378 39.61 16.48 -11.73
CA LYS A 378 40.65 15.89 -10.87
C LYS A 378 41.13 14.52 -11.38
N ALA A 379 40.26 13.72 -11.99
CA ALA A 379 40.62 12.45 -12.63
C ALA A 379 41.46 12.65 -13.90
N LYS A 380 41.18 13.68 -14.72
CA LYS A 380 42.00 14.05 -15.89
C LYS A 380 43.37 14.65 -15.55
N ARG A 381 43.60 15.05 -14.29
CA ARG A 381 44.86 15.66 -13.81
C ARG A 381 45.72 14.73 -12.94
N ARG A 382 45.32 13.46 -12.75
CA ARG A 382 46.21 12.45 -12.16
C ARG A 382 46.99 11.77 -13.30
N PRO A 383 48.34 11.88 -13.34
CA PRO A 383 49.17 11.21 -14.34
C PRO A 383 49.10 9.68 -14.21
#